data_AF-A0AAV0WK48-F1
#
_entry.id   AF-A0AAV0WK48-F1
#
_cell.length_a   1.000
_cell.length_b   1.000
_cell.length_c   1.000
_cell.angle_alpha   90.00
_cell.angle_beta   90.00
_cell.angle_gamma   90.00
#
_symmetry.space_group_name_H-M   'P 1'
#
loop_
_entity.id
_entity.type
_entity.pdbx_description
1 polymer ?
#
loop_
_entity_poly.entity_id
_entity_poly.type
_entity_poly.pdbx_seq_one_letter_code
_entity_poly.pdbx_strand_id
1 'polypeptide(L)'
;MRPFPSRGLNPARENFNDHLSRARKCIECTFGILRAKWRLLGKDIEVSSQKAIVIIKCMCILHNVIREKDGDSDLDYCNIMLGSQTVWEDEITDRRARGANTLQQAKEIRNTFMNYFLNT
;
A
#
# COMPACT_ATOMS: atom_id res chain seq x y z
N MET A 1 -5.79 7.14 2.81
CA MET A 1 -5.61 8.53 3.28
C MET A 1 -5.14 9.42 2.14
N ARG A 2 -5.61 10.67 2.00
CA ARG A 2 -5.23 11.56 0.88
C ARG A 2 -3.89 12.28 1.16
N PRO A 3 -2.95 12.37 0.21
CA PRO A 3 -1.74 13.19 0.39
C PRO A 3 -2.08 14.68 0.52
N PHE A 4 -1.15 15.47 1.03
CA PHE A 4 -1.21 16.93 0.90
C PHE A 4 -1.06 17.34 -0.57
N PRO A 5 -1.81 18.36 -1.02
CA PRO A 5 -1.68 18.87 -2.39
C PRO A 5 -0.29 19.46 -2.62
N SER A 6 0.21 19.35 -3.86
CA SER A 6 1.57 19.81 -4.20
C SER A 6 1.74 21.33 -4.12
N ARG A 7 0.65 22.10 -4.17
CA ARG A 7 0.68 23.56 -3.99
C ARG A 7 0.82 23.90 -2.51
N GLY A 8 1.91 24.61 -2.15
CA GLY A 8 2.18 25.01 -0.76
C GLY A 8 2.61 23.85 0.13
N LEU A 9 3.41 22.92 -0.42
CA LEU A 9 4.10 21.90 0.36
C LEU A 9 5.15 22.57 1.24
N ASN A 10 5.10 22.26 2.54
CA ASN A 10 6.16 22.56 3.48
C ASN A 10 6.90 21.24 3.80
N PRO A 11 8.09 21.30 4.41
CA PRO A 11 8.88 20.09 4.69
C PRO A 11 8.12 19.03 5.49
N ALA A 12 7.26 19.45 6.42
CA ALA A 12 6.41 18.55 7.19
C ALA A 12 5.40 17.76 6.34
N ARG A 13 4.72 18.45 5.41
CA ARG A 13 3.75 17.85 4.50
C ARG A 13 4.42 16.96 3.46
N GLU A 14 5.62 17.33 3.03
CA GLU A 14 6.45 16.54 2.13
C GLU A 14 6.89 15.24 2.80
N ASN A 15 7.46 15.32 4.01
CA ASN A 15 7.81 14.16 4.83
C ASN A 15 6.60 13.22 5.02
N PHE A 16 5.43 13.76 5.37
CA PHE A 16 4.21 12.97 5.48
C PHE A 16 3.83 12.29 4.16
N ASN A 17 3.87 13.02 3.04
CA ASN A 17 3.53 12.47 1.73
C ASN A 17 4.50 11.34 1.35
N ASP A 18 5.77 11.48 1.70
CA ASP A 18 6.80 10.48 1.41
C ASP A 18 6.59 9.19 2.22
N HIS A 19 6.31 9.31 3.53
CA HIS A 19 5.89 8.18 4.37
C HIS A 19 4.63 7.49 3.85
N LEU A 20 3.62 8.28 3.47
CA LEU A 20 2.38 7.75 2.92
C LEU A 20 2.63 7.00 1.61
N SER A 21 3.49 7.51 0.74
CA SER A 21 3.88 6.85 -0.51
C SER A 21 4.63 5.55 -0.24
N ARG A 22 5.60 5.54 0.69
CA ARG A 22 6.32 4.32 1.10
C ARG A 22 5.37 3.26 1.67
N ALA A 23 4.42 3.66 2.51
CA ALA A 23 3.41 2.76 3.06
C ALA A 23 2.52 2.16 1.96
N ARG A 24 2.05 2.99 1.00
CA ARG A 24 1.30 2.49 -0.16
C ARG A 24 2.11 1.51 -1.00
N LYS A 25 3.37 1.84 -1.31
CA LYS A 25 4.27 0.98 -2.08
C LYS A 25 4.38 -0.40 -1.44
N CYS A 26 4.63 -0.46 -0.13
CA CYS A 26 4.70 -1.72 0.62
C CYS A 26 3.40 -2.54 0.50
N ILE A 27 2.25 -1.89 0.67
CA ILE A 27 0.93 -2.53 0.58
C ILE A 27 0.68 -3.05 -0.84
N GLU A 28 0.89 -2.22 -1.87
CA GLU A 28 0.64 -2.56 -3.28
C GLU A 28 1.55 -3.71 -3.75
N CYS A 29 2.84 -3.69 -3.40
CA CYS A 29 3.77 -4.80 -3.68
C CYS A 29 3.31 -6.10 -3.01
N THR A 30 2.92 -6.03 -1.74
CA THR A 30 2.45 -7.20 -0.98
C THR A 30 1.18 -7.80 -1.61
N PHE A 31 0.21 -6.97 -1.99
CA PHE A 31 -0.99 -7.44 -2.69
C PHE A 31 -0.69 -7.99 -4.08
N GLY A 32 0.30 -7.41 -4.78
CA GLY A 32 0.79 -7.95 -6.06
C GLY A 32 1.30 -9.38 -5.92
N ILE A 33 2.15 -9.63 -4.92
CA ILE A 33 2.67 -10.97 -4.60
C ILE A 33 1.54 -11.93 -4.24
N LEU A 34 0.64 -11.51 -3.34
CA LEU A 34 -0.50 -12.34 -2.98
C LEU A 34 -1.40 -12.66 -4.19
N ARG A 35 -1.60 -11.71 -5.09
CA ARG A 35 -2.41 -11.93 -6.31
C ARG A 35 -1.76 -12.87 -7.30
N ALA A 36 -0.44 -12.77 -7.49
CA ALA A 36 0.29 -13.67 -8.37
C ALA A 36 0.26 -15.11 -7.84
N LYS A 37 0.49 -15.28 -6.53
CA LYS A 37 0.54 -16.59 -5.89
C LYS A 37 -0.83 -17.25 -5.73
N TRP A 38 -1.88 -16.46 -5.50
CA TRP A 38 -3.20 -16.97 -5.18
C TRP A 38 -4.24 -16.52 -6.22
N ARG A 39 -4.63 -17.46 -7.10
CA ARG A 39 -5.63 -17.24 -8.17
C ARG A 39 -6.96 -16.66 -7.69
N LEU A 40 -7.30 -16.84 -6.41
CA LEU A 40 -8.49 -16.27 -5.77
C LEU A 40 -8.57 -14.74 -5.90
N LEU A 41 -7.43 -14.02 -5.82
CA LEU A 41 -7.37 -12.56 -5.97
C LEU A 41 -7.30 -12.11 -7.44
N GLY A 42 -7.34 -13.05 -8.38
CA GLY A 42 -7.41 -12.77 -9.81
C GLY A 42 -8.80 -12.31 -10.26
N LYS A 43 -9.84 -12.54 -9.44
CA LYS A 43 -11.22 -12.14 -9.66
C LYS A 43 -11.75 -11.38 -8.44
N ASP A 44 -12.89 -10.71 -8.61
CA ASP A 44 -13.57 -10.04 -7.52
C ASP A 44 -14.00 -11.04 -6.45
N ILE A 45 -13.83 -10.64 -5.18
CA ILE A 45 -14.19 -11.48 -4.04
C ILE A 45 -15.69 -11.33 -3.77
N GLU A 46 -16.50 -12.26 -4.26
CA GLU A 46 -17.96 -12.28 -4.11
C GLU A 46 -18.41 -12.81 -2.73
N VAL A 47 -17.79 -12.33 -1.64
CA VAL A 47 -18.16 -12.69 -0.26
C VAL A 47 -18.36 -11.46 0.61
N SER A 48 -18.98 -11.62 1.78
CA SER A 48 -19.13 -10.51 2.72
C SER A 48 -17.76 -9.98 3.17
N SER A 49 -17.71 -8.70 3.53
CA SER A 49 -16.48 -8.04 3.96
C SER A 49 -15.80 -8.74 5.14
N GLN A 50 -16.57 -9.29 6.08
CA GLN A 50 -16.04 -10.06 7.20
C GLN A 50 -15.33 -11.35 6.73
N LYS A 51 -15.92 -12.06 5.76
CA LYS A 51 -15.32 -13.26 5.19
C LYS A 51 -14.07 -12.93 4.36
N ALA A 52 -14.10 -11.83 3.60
CA ALA A 52 -12.95 -11.36 2.84
C ALA A 52 -11.76 -11.08 3.77
N ILE A 53 -11.98 -10.43 4.92
CA ILE A 53 -10.94 -10.21 5.94
C ILE A 53 -10.34 -11.53 6.43
N VAL A 54 -11.16 -12.54 6.70
CA VAL A 54 -10.69 -13.86 7.13
C VAL A 54 -9.86 -14.53 6.03
N ILE A 55 -10.33 -14.49 4.78
CA ILE A 55 -9.62 -15.03 3.62
C ILE A 55 -8.22 -14.41 3.51
N ILE A 56 -8.12 -13.07 3.52
CA ILE A 56 -6.83 -12.39 3.42
C ILE A 56 -5.90 -12.77 4.58
N LYS A 57 -6.41 -12.86 5.82
CA LYS A 57 -5.61 -13.31 6.97
C LYS A 57 -5.08 -14.75 6.77
N CYS A 58 -5.93 -15.67 6.31
CA CYS A 58 -5.51 -17.04 6.02
C CYS A 58 -4.45 -17.07 4.92
N MET A 59 -4.58 -16.26 3.87
CA MET A 59 -3.59 -16.16 2.81
C MET A 59 -2.23 -15.67 3.31
N CYS A 60 -2.20 -14.67 4.21
CA CYS A 60 -0.95 -14.21 4.84
C CYS A 60 -0.29 -15.31 5.67
N ILE A 61 -1.07 -16.03 6.49
CA ILE A 61 -0.55 -17.15 7.30
C ILE A 61 0.01 -18.25 6.39
N LEU A 62 -0.75 -18.67 5.37
CA LEU A 62 -0.33 -19.69 4.42
C LEU A 62 0.92 -19.26 3.65
N HIS A 63 1.02 -18.00 3.25
CA HIS A 63 2.21 -17.47 2.59
C HIS A 63 3.45 -17.61 3.49
N ASN A 64 3.35 -17.22 4.76
CA ASN A 64 4.45 -17.33 5.72
C ASN A 64 4.86 -18.79 5.95
N VAL A 65 3.89 -19.70 6.11
CA VAL A 65 4.16 -21.15 6.27
C VAL A 65 4.86 -21.72 5.04
N ILE A 66 4.40 -21.36 3.83
CA ILE A 66 5.03 -21.83 2.59
C ILE A 66 6.45 -21.31 2.47
N ARG A 67 6.71 -20.03 2.81
CA ARG A 67 8.08 -19.48 2.81
C ARG A 67 9.00 -20.17 3.82
N GLU A 68 8.49 -20.53 4.99
CA GLU A 68 9.25 -21.29 5.97
C GLU A 68 9.60 -22.70 5.47
N LYS A 69 8.71 -23.33 4.69
CA LYS A 69 8.89 -24.70 4.17
C LYS A 69 9.73 -24.78 2.90
N ASP A 70 9.52 -23.89 1.95
CA ASP A 70 10.14 -23.92 0.61
C ASP A 70 11.42 -23.06 0.52
N GLY A 71 11.74 -22.31 1.58
CA GLY A 71 12.84 -21.36 1.61
C GLY A 71 12.56 -20.09 0.80
N ASP A 72 13.58 -19.26 0.58
CA ASP A 72 13.46 -17.95 -0.09
C ASP A 72 13.42 -18.05 -1.63
N SER A 73 13.13 -19.23 -2.16
CA SER A 73 13.14 -19.58 -3.59
C SER A 73 11.85 -19.16 -4.32
N ASP A 74 11.10 -18.20 -3.79
CA ASP A 74 9.82 -17.78 -4.37
C ASP A 74 10.09 -16.85 -5.56
N LEU A 75 10.19 -17.43 -6.76
CA LEU A 75 10.45 -16.72 -8.01
C LEU A 75 9.44 -15.59 -8.26
N ASP A 76 8.18 -15.76 -7.82
CA ASP A 76 7.14 -14.73 -7.93
C ASP A 76 7.45 -13.53 -7.03
N TYR A 77 7.98 -13.77 -5.83
CA TYR A 77 8.41 -12.73 -4.90
C TYR A 77 9.57 -11.90 -5.49
N CYS A 78 10.60 -12.57 -6.02
CA CYS A 78 11.75 -11.92 -6.64
C CYS A 78 11.35 -11.14 -7.89
N ASN A 79 10.54 -11.72 -8.78
CA ASN A 79 10.11 -11.07 -10.01
C ASN A 79 9.25 -9.82 -9.76
N ILE A 80 8.38 -9.86 -8.75
CA ILE A 80 7.53 -8.70 -8.42
C ILE A 80 8.34 -7.63 -7.67
N MET A 81 9.25 -8.01 -6.77
CA MET A 81 10.14 -7.05 -6.10
C MET A 81 11.10 -6.36 -7.09
N LEU A 82 11.71 -7.13 -8.00
CA LEU A 82 12.62 -6.59 -9.03
C LEU A 82 11.87 -5.81 -10.12
N GLY A 83 10.71 -6.29 -10.57
CA GLY A 83 9.85 -5.58 -11.53
C GLY A 83 9.17 -4.34 -10.94
N SER A 84 8.95 -4.30 -9.62
CA SER A 84 8.50 -3.11 -8.90
C SER A 84 9.59 -2.05 -8.76
N GLN A 85 10.86 -2.38 -8.99
CA GLN A 85 11.94 -1.41 -8.87
C GLN A 85 12.07 -0.55 -10.15
N THR A 86 11.70 -1.09 -11.32
CA THR A 86 11.92 -0.44 -12.62
C THR A 86 10.71 0.36 -13.14
N VAL A 87 9.48 0.05 -12.73
CA VAL A 87 8.25 0.69 -13.25
C VAL A 87 7.83 1.94 -12.44
N TRP A 88 8.38 2.15 -11.24
CA TRP A 88 7.75 3.02 -10.22
C TRP A 88 8.51 4.32 -9.91
N GLU A 89 9.64 4.58 -10.59
CA GLU A 89 10.28 5.91 -10.55
C GLU A 89 9.49 6.96 -11.36
N ASP A 90 8.69 6.54 -12.35
CA ASP A 90 7.97 7.45 -13.24
C ASP A 90 6.54 7.83 -12.78
N GLU A 91 5.93 7.06 -11.86
CA GLU A 91 4.56 7.31 -11.35
C GLU A 91 4.48 8.27 -10.13
N ILE A 92 5.48 9.12 -9.92
CA ILE A 92 5.36 10.26 -8.98
C ILE A 92 4.46 11.37 -9.56
N THR A 93 4.12 11.31 -10.86
CA THR A 93 3.29 12.32 -11.50
C THR A 93 1.79 12.12 -11.26
N ASP A 94 1.27 12.97 -10.38
CA ASP A 94 -0.04 13.63 -10.53
C ASP A 94 -1.25 12.70 -10.73
N ARG A 95 -1.63 11.94 -9.69
CA ARG A 95 -3.05 11.63 -9.51
C ARG A 95 -3.80 12.92 -9.19
N ARG A 96 -4.16 13.67 -10.25
CA ARG A 96 -4.96 14.90 -10.22
C ARG A 96 -6.01 14.77 -9.14
N ALA A 97 -5.80 15.51 -8.06
CA ALA A 97 -6.61 15.44 -6.88
C ALA A 97 -7.97 16.10 -7.18
N ARG A 98 -8.86 15.39 -7.88
CA ARG A 98 -10.20 15.87 -8.23
C ARG A 98 -10.87 16.40 -6.96
N GLY A 99 -11.33 17.64 -7.03
CA GLY A 99 -11.78 18.45 -5.90
C GLY A 99 -13.05 17.90 -5.26
N ALA A 100 -12.93 16.85 -4.46
CA ALA A 100 -13.93 16.50 -3.47
C ALA A 100 -13.49 17.04 -2.10
N ASN A 101 -14.41 17.72 -1.42
CA ASN A 101 -14.22 18.20 -0.05
C ASN A 101 -13.93 17.01 0.86
N THR A 102 -12.69 16.93 1.36
CA THR A 102 -12.31 15.91 2.32
C THR A 102 -12.94 16.25 3.67
N LEU A 103 -13.65 15.29 4.27
CA LEU A 103 -14.29 15.42 5.58
C LEU A 103 -13.28 16.00 6.59
N GLN A 104 -13.73 16.91 7.46
CA GLN A 104 -12.87 17.59 8.42
C GLN A 104 -12.08 16.59 9.29
N GLN A 105 -12.74 15.54 9.75
CA GLN A 105 -12.14 14.42 10.49
C GLN A 105 -10.96 13.76 9.72
N ALA A 106 -11.08 13.59 8.40
CA ALA A 106 -10.00 13.00 7.61
C ALA A 106 -8.79 13.94 7.46
N LYS A 107 -9.00 15.26 7.55
CA LYS A 107 -7.88 16.23 7.63
C LYS A 107 -7.21 16.17 8.98
N GLU A 108 -7.97 16.04 10.06
CA GLU A 108 -7.46 15.92 11.43
C GLU A 108 -6.57 14.69 11.57
N ILE A 109 -7.04 13.51 11.17
CA ILE A 109 -6.24 12.28 11.22
C ILE A 109 -4.94 12.45 10.43
N ARG A 110 -4.99 13.08 9.25
CA ARG A 110 -3.78 13.35 8.45
C ARG A 110 -2.81 14.28 9.17
N ASN A 111 -3.30 15.34 9.79
CA ASN A 111 -2.46 16.27 10.55
C ASN A 111 -1.87 15.60 11.79
N THR A 112 -2.62 14.72 12.46
CA THR A 112 -2.11 13.90 13.58
C THR A 112 -0.92 13.05 13.14
N PHE A 113 -1.03 12.33 12.02
CA PHE A 113 0.10 11.55 11.48
C PHE A 113 1.26 12.44 11.06
N MET A 114 1.01 13.57 10.40
CA MET A 114 2.06 14.52 10.03
C MET A 114 2.84 15.00 11.25
N ASN A 115 2.15 15.40 12.33
CA ASN A 115 2.80 15.82 13.56
C ASN A 115 3.56 14.68 14.24
N TYR A 116 3.02 13.46 14.23
CA TYR A 116 3.70 12.28 14.75
C TYR A 116 5.03 12.02 14.02
N PHE A 117 5.06 12.10 12.69
CA PHE A 117 6.28 11.88 11.90
C PHE A 117 7.31 13.01 12.01
N LEU A 118 6.94 14.18 12.53
CA LEU A 118 7.89 15.25 12.83
C LEU A 118 8.60 15.07 14.18
N ASN A 119 7.99 14.31 15.09
CA ASN A 119 8.49 14.07 16.45
C ASN A 119 9.22 12.73 16.59
N THR A 120 9.36 11.98 15.49
CA THR A 120 10.06 10.69 15.42
C THR A 120 11.36 10.88 14.65
#